data_AF-A0A816UA33-F1
#
_entry.id   AF-A0A816UA33-F1
#
_cell.length_a   1.000
_cell.length_b   1.000
_cell.length_c   1.000
_cell.angle_alpha   90.00
_cell.angle_beta   90.00
_cell.angle_gamma   90.00
#
_symmetry.space_group_name_H-M   'P 1'
#
loop_
_entity.id
_entity.type
_entity.pdbx_description
1 polymer ?
#
loop_
_entity_poly.entity_id
_entity_poly.type
_entity_poly.pdbx_seq_one_letter_code
_entity_poly.pdbx_strand_id
1 'polypeptide(L)'
;MSFIRPDNKVIAEALGDINTLPSNMQMAVKHKVDESFQPVPTPRSGDWLRQHQEKGQTLKSFERTMSKAIPHATFKTIYIQPVGIFNHLRAAPLDVITEFSRVFFAGCEVEVLPAIDFTNSMSHRDNSGVVQYRTDGFYNLLAETRDKRDKRRELLCVAVTMADIYPDDKWNFVYGQASPLDGFGVYSFARLDPLFFKSSNKLNNTPLTDEHRIIIRRRCVKILLHEVGHLFGLKHCIYYVCLMNGANHEIEMDRQPLYLCPVCLRKLHSTLQFDVKQMYENFVNLCEKYELEEETIWYRRRLELIQEKDT
;
A
#
# COMPACT_ATOMS: atom_id res chain seq x y z
N MET A 1 -25.41 2.61 -9.92
CA MET A 1 -25.77 1.17 -9.92
C MET A 1 -25.26 0.55 -8.63
N SER A 2 -25.98 -0.39 -8.02
CA SER A 2 -25.47 -1.11 -6.85
C SER A 2 -24.30 -2.01 -7.24
N PHE A 3 -23.26 -2.08 -6.40
CA PHE A 3 -22.16 -3.02 -6.58
C PHE A 3 -22.68 -4.46 -6.65
N ILE A 4 -22.22 -5.22 -7.65
CA ILE A 4 -22.50 -6.64 -7.81
C ILE A 4 -21.19 -7.38 -7.57
N ARG A 5 -21.17 -8.22 -6.53
CA ARG A 5 -20.00 -9.01 -6.17
C ARG A 5 -19.65 -10.01 -7.29
N PRO A 6 -18.39 -10.08 -7.73
CA PRO A 6 -17.94 -11.12 -8.66
C PRO A 6 -18.20 -12.52 -8.11
N ASP A 7 -18.72 -13.41 -8.96
CA ASP A 7 -18.89 -14.82 -8.62
C ASP A 7 -17.57 -15.61 -8.80
N ASN A 8 -17.59 -16.88 -8.41
CA ASN A 8 -16.41 -17.75 -8.51
C ASN A 8 -15.90 -17.92 -9.95
N LYS A 9 -16.76 -17.83 -10.97
CA LYS A 9 -16.36 -17.95 -12.37
C LYS A 9 -15.59 -16.70 -12.80
N VAL A 10 -16.12 -15.52 -12.52
CA VAL A 10 -15.45 -14.23 -12.79
C VAL A 10 -14.11 -14.16 -12.05
N ILE A 11 -14.07 -14.63 -10.79
CA ILE A 11 -12.83 -14.66 -10.01
C ILE A 11 -11.79 -15.62 -10.63
N ALA A 12 -12.20 -16.82 -11.05
CA ALA A 12 -11.31 -17.77 -11.71
C ALA A 12 -10.76 -17.22 -13.03
N GLU A 13 -11.61 -16.58 -13.83
CA GLU A 13 -11.20 -15.87 -15.05
C GLU A 13 -10.22 -14.72 -14.75
N ALA A 14 -10.45 -13.99 -13.66
CA ALA A 14 -9.59 -12.91 -13.23
C ALA A 14 -8.21 -13.39 -12.74
N LEU A 15 -8.16 -14.55 -12.07
CA LEU A 15 -6.92 -15.17 -11.61
C LEU A 15 -6.07 -15.69 -12.78
N GLY A 16 -6.72 -16.20 -13.82
CA GLY A 16 -6.06 -16.80 -14.98
C GLY A 16 -5.53 -18.22 -14.70
N ASP A 17 -4.76 -18.75 -15.64
CA ASP A 17 -4.17 -20.09 -15.50
C ASP A 17 -3.09 -20.11 -14.40
N ILE A 18 -3.22 -21.09 -13.51
CA ILE A 18 -2.30 -21.33 -12.40
C ILE A 18 -1.43 -22.56 -12.62
N ASN A 19 -1.73 -23.43 -13.58
CA ASN A 19 -1.01 -24.70 -13.75
C ASN A 19 0.45 -24.51 -14.18
N THR A 20 0.78 -23.35 -14.75
CA THR A 20 2.14 -22.99 -15.17
C THR A 20 2.97 -22.35 -14.05
N LEU A 21 2.40 -22.16 -12.86
CA LEU A 21 3.11 -21.56 -11.73
C LEU A 21 4.01 -22.57 -11.01
N PRO A 22 5.07 -22.13 -10.32
CA PRO A 22 5.74 -22.95 -9.32
C PRO A 22 4.77 -23.50 -8.26
N SER A 23 5.04 -24.70 -7.72
CA SER A 23 4.14 -25.42 -6.79
C SER A 23 3.70 -24.57 -5.59
N ASN A 24 4.65 -23.91 -4.93
CA ASN A 24 4.39 -23.01 -3.81
C ASN A 24 3.43 -21.87 -4.20
N MET A 25 3.62 -21.27 -5.38
CA MET A 25 2.77 -20.20 -5.90
C MET A 25 1.39 -20.70 -6.31
N GLN A 26 1.27 -21.92 -6.87
CA GLN A 26 -0.02 -22.56 -7.13
C GLN A 26 -0.84 -22.68 -5.83
N MET A 27 -0.20 -23.17 -4.77
CA MET A 27 -0.83 -23.31 -3.45
C MET A 27 -1.19 -21.95 -2.83
N ALA A 28 -0.33 -20.96 -2.99
CA ALA A 28 -0.55 -19.62 -2.45
C ALA A 28 -1.80 -18.93 -3.04
N VAL A 29 -2.07 -19.12 -4.35
CA VAL A 29 -3.21 -18.48 -5.04
C VAL A 29 -4.47 -19.35 -5.12
N LYS A 30 -4.42 -20.60 -4.66
CA LYS A 30 -5.58 -21.48 -4.70
C LYS A 30 -6.55 -21.12 -3.57
N HIS A 31 -7.56 -20.32 -3.90
CA HIS A 31 -8.49 -19.74 -2.91
C HIS A 31 -9.37 -20.74 -2.13
N LYS A 32 -9.51 -21.99 -2.60
CA LYS A 32 -10.35 -23.02 -1.96
C LYS A 32 -9.61 -23.94 -1.00
N VAL A 33 -8.32 -23.71 -0.74
CA VAL A 33 -7.52 -24.64 0.08
C VAL A 33 -7.94 -24.58 1.56
N ASP A 34 -8.29 -23.41 2.08
CA ASP A 34 -8.41 -23.20 3.53
C ASP A 34 -9.38 -22.09 3.96
N GLU A 35 -10.17 -21.54 3.03
CA GLU A 35 -11.09 -20.41 3.27
C GLU A 35 -10.40 -19.14 3.79
N SER A 36 -9.07 -19.02 3.68
CA SER A 36 -8.31 -17.84 4.15
C SER A 36 -8.62 -16.56 3.36
N PHE A 37 -9.31 -16.69 2.22
CA PHE A 37 -9.66 -15.57 1.36
C PHE A 37 -11.19 -15.41 1.30
N GLN A 38 -11.68 -14.41 2.01
CA GLN A 38 -13.09 -14.07 2.03
C GLN A 38 -13.45 -13.22 0.80
N PRO A 39 -14.55 -13.53 0.08
CA PRO A 39 -15.06 -12.66 -0.97
C PRO A 39 -15.31 -11.25 -0.42
N VAL A 40 -15.17 -10.22 -1.27
CA VAL A 40 -15.45 -8.85 -0.82
C VAL A 40 -16.89 -8.78 -0.27
N PRO A 41 -17.13 -8.16 0.89
CA PRO A 41 -18.46 -8.06 1.46
C PRO A 41 -19.34 -7.11 0.64
N THR A 42 -20.65 -7.20 0.81
CA THR A 42 -21.56 -6.17 0.30
C THR A 42 -21.20 -4.83 0.96
N PRO A 43 -20.97 -3.75 0.19
CA PRO A 43 -20.51 -2.48 0.74
C PRO A 43 -21.60 -1.84 1.60
N ARG A 44 -21.19 -1.28 2.74
CA ARG A 44 -22.04 -0.52 3.65
C ARG A 44 -22.31 0.88 3.08
N SER A 45 -23.18 1.64 3.75
CA SER A 45 -23.32 3.07 3.44
C SER A 45 -21.98 3.78 3.69
N GLY A 46 -21.53 4.63 2.77
CA GLY A 46 -20.24 5.31 2.86
C GLY A 46 -19.06 4.57 2.23
N ASP A 47 -19.10 3.24 2.16
CA ASP A 47 -17.99 2.40 1.64
C ASP A 47 -17.66 2.72 0.16
N TRP A 48 -16.39 2.53 -0.23
CA TRP A 48 -15.85 2.84 -1.56
C TRP A 48 -16.70 2.25 -2.68
N LEU A 49 -16.95 0.94 -2.64
CA LEU A 49 -17.69 0.24 -3.70
C LEU A 49 -19.19 0.60 -3.75
N ARG A 50 -19.72 1.33 -2.74
CA ARG A 50 -21.07 1.89 -2.81
C ARG A 50 -21.11 3.19 -3.62
N GLN A 51 -20.02 3.95 -3.62
CA GLN A 51 -19.93 5.28 -4.23
C GLN A 51 -19.21 5.27 -5.57
N HIS A 52 -18.26 4.35 -5.76
CA HIS A 52 -17.39 4.27 -6.93
C HIS A 52 -17.64 2.98 -7.71
N GLN A 53 -17.77 3.11 -9.03
CA GLN A 53 -17.95 1.94 -9.90
C GLN A 53 -16.58 1.40 -10.34
N GLU A 54 -16.19 0.27 -9.76
CA GLU A 54 -14.96 -0.43 -10.09
C GLU A 54 -15.24 -1.62 -11.03
N LYS A 55 -14.54 -1.68 -12.17
CA LYS A 55 -14.67 -2.79 -13.14
C LYS A 55 -13.90 -4.04 -12.73
N GLY A 56 -13.02 -3.92 -11.73
CA GLY A 56 -12.02 -4.93 -11.41
C GLY A 56 -10.88 -4.99 -12.42
N GLN A 57 -9.90 -5.85 -12.15
CA GLN A 57 -8.70 -6.03 -12.96
C GLN A 57 -8.28 -7.49 -12.97
N THR A 58 -8.42 -8.15 -14.12
CA THR A 58 -7.94 -9.52 -14.35
C THR A 58 -6.42 -9.54 -14.54
N LEU A 59 -5.77 -10.70 -14.42
CA LEU A 59 -4.36 -10.89 -14.75
C LEU A 59 -4.05 -10.41 -16.17
N LYS A 60 -4.85 -10.85 -17.16
CA LYS A 60 -4.70 -10.44 -18.57
C LYS A 60 -4.81 -8.93 -18.76
N SER A 61 -5.70 -8.26 -18.03
CA SER A 61 -5.80 -6.79 -18.06
C SER A 61 -4.60 -6.12 -17.39
N PHE A 62 -4.09 -6.70 -16.30
CA PHE A 62 -2.92 -6.20 -15.59
C PHE A 62 -1.65 -6.29 -16.45
N GLU A 63 -1.43 -7.42 -17.11
CA GLU A 63 -0.27 -7.65 -17.99
C GLU A 63 -0.20 -6.62 -19.12
N ARG A 64 -1.35 -6.19 -19.64
CA ARG A 64 -1.49 -5.17 -20.69
C ARG A 64 -1.36 -3.72 -20.19
N THR A 65 -1.21 -3.50 -18.89
CA THR A 65 -1.04 -2.15 -18.33
C THR A 65 0.33 -1.61 -18.71
N MET A 66 0.35 -0.52 -19.49
CA MET A 66 1.59 0.12 -19.97
C MET A 66 2.25 0.99 -18.89
N SER A 67 1.45 1.63 -18.05
CA SER A 67 1.92 2.51 -16.97
C SER A 67 2.10 1.73 -15.67
N LYS A 68 3.11 0.85 -15.63
CA LYS A 68 3.49 0.12 -14.42
C LYS A 68 5.00 0.07 -14.26
N ALA A 69 5.46 0.13 -13.01
CA ALA A 69 6.85 -0.11 -12.66
C ALA A 69 7.22 -1.56 -12.96
N ILE A 70 8.31 -1.75 -13.70
CA ILE A 70 8.89 -3.06 -13.99
C ILE A 70 10.39 -2.96 -13.67
N PRO A 71 10.88 -3.62 -12.60
CA PRO A 71 12.30 -3.61 -12.29
C PRO A 71 13.09 -4.30 -13.41
N HIS A 72 14.24 -3.74 -13.77
CA HIS A 72 15.14 -4.34 -14.77
C HIS A 72 16.60 -4.03 -14.46
N ALA A 73 17.43 -5.07 -14.35
CA ALA A 73 18.85 -4.98 -14.04
C ALA A 73 19.12 -4.10 -12.79
N THR A 74 19.78 -2.94 -12.95
CA THR A 74 20.05 -2.01 -11.86
C THR A 74 18.87 -1.11 -11.53
N PHE A 75 17.93 -0.92 -12.47
CA PHE A 75 16.74 -0.07 -12.35
C PHE A 75 15.67 -0.80 -11.53
N LYS A 76 15.84 -0.83 -10.22
CA LYS A 76 15.01 -1.61 -9.30
C LYS A 76 14.88 -1.01 -7.90
N THR A 77 15.32 0.22 -7.68
CA THR A 77 15.27 0.88 -6.37
C THR A 77 14.01 1.73 -6.23
N ILE A 78 13.26 1.48 -5.16
CA ILE A 78 12.17 2.32 -4.67
C ILE A 78 12.76 3.25 -3.61
N TYR A 79 12.84 4.54 -3.94
CA TYR A 79 13.24 5.56 -2.98
C TYR A 79 12.04 6.05 -2.18
N ILE A 80 12.16 6.04 -0.85
CA ILE A 80 11.23 6.69 0.07
C ILE A 80 11.84 8.03 0.48
N GLN A 81 11.20 9.13 0.12
CA GLN A 81 11.63 10.49 0.45
C GLN A 81 10.77 11.03 1.60
N PRO A 82 11.28 11.12 2.83
CA PRO A 82 10.57 11.78 3.92
C PRO A 82 10.50 13.28 3.64
N VAL A 83 9.31 13.86 3.73
CA VAL A 83 9.06 15.30 3.56
C VAL A 83 8.41 15.86 4.83
N GLY A 84 9.10 16.80 5.48
CA GLY A 84 8.70 17.40 6.74
C GLY A 84 9.08 16.58 7.98
N ILE A 85 8.43 16.90 9.10
CA ILE A 85 8.80 16.39 10.42
C ILE A 85 8.05 15.10 10.75
N PHE A 86 8.80 14.05 11.06
CA PHE A 86 8.29 12.78 11.59
C PHE A 86 8.50 12.73 13.11
N ASN A 87 7.57 13.32 13.86
CA ASN A 87 7.64 13.33 15.32
C ASN A 87 7.47 11.90 15.88
N HIS A 88 8.50 11.35 16.53
CA HIS A 88 8.48 10.01 17.16
C HIS A 88 7.35 9.80 18.19
N LEU A 89 6.77 10.88 18.72
CA LEU A 89 5.62 10.82 19.61
C LEU A 89 4.32 10.46 18.88
N ARG A 90 4.23 10.72 17.57
CA ARG A 90 3.01 10.68 16.76
C ARG A 90 3.13 9.87 15.47
N ALA A 91 4.32 9.73 14.91
CA ALA A 91 4.58 9.08 13.63
C ALA A 91 5.00 7.62 13.83
N ALA A 92 4.60 6.75 12.90
CA ALA A 92 5.18 5.43 12.78
C ALA A 92 6.67 5.56 12.37
N PRO A 93 7.58 4.78 12.97
CA PRO A 93 8.98 4.75 12.53
C PRO A 93 9.11 4.32 11.06
N LEU A 94 9.95 5.03 10.30
CA LEU A 94 10.11 4.80 8.85
C LEU A 94 10.81 3.47 8.52
N ASP A 95 11.62 2.96 9.44
CA ASP A 95 12.26 1.64 9.34
C ASP A 95 11.22 0.53 9.18
N VAL A 96 10.13 0.56 9.96
CA VAL A 96 9.04 -0.42 9.88
C VAL A 96 8.49 -0.46 8.45
N ILE A 97 8.11 0.70 7.95
CA ILE A 97 7.48 0.86 6.64
C ILE A 97 8.45 0.42 5.53
N THR A 98 9.74 0.69 5.69
CA THR A 98 10.80 0.29 4.76
C THR A 98 10.99 -1.23 4.75
N GLU A 99 11.05 -1.87 5.92
CA GLU A 99 11.20 -3.32 6.06
C GLU A 99 10.05 -4.07 5.41
N PHE A 100 8.81 -3.66 5.68
CA PHE A 100 7.63 -4.25 5.03
C PHE A 100 7.64 -4.03 3.51
N SER A 101 8.08 -2.86 3.04
CA SER A 101 8.19 -2.59 1.60
C SER A 101 9.20 -3.49 0.91
N ARG A 102 10.34 -3.79 1.54
CA ARG A 102 11.35 -4.73 1.00
C ARG A 102 10.81 -6.13 0.83
N VAL A 103 9.99 -6.59 1.78
CA VAL A 103 9.36 -7.91 1.71
C VAL A 103 8.24 -7.94 0.67
N PHE A 104 7.37 -6.93 0.65
CA PHE A 104 6.22 -6.90 -0.26
C PHE A 104 6.62 -6.73 -1.73
N PHE A 105 7.62 -5.89 -2.01
CA PHE A 105 8.15 -5.65 -3.35
C PHE A 105 9.45 -6.43 -3.59
N ALA A 106 9.51 -7.67 -3.11
CA ALA A 106 10.66 -8.55 -3.27
C ALA A 106 11.16 -8.59 -4.73
N GLY A 107 12.46 -8.38 -4.91
CA GLY A 107 13.10 -8.15 -6.21
C GLY A 107 13.46 -6.68 -6.48
N CYS A 108 12.87 -5.75 -5.73
CA CYS A 108 13.28 -4.34 -5.67
C CYS A 108 14.18 -4.07 -4.46
N GLU A 109 15.04 -3.06 -4.59
CA GLU A 109 15.70 -2.44 -3.43
C GLU A 109 14.77 -1.35 -2.87
N VAL A 110 14.82 -1.12 -1.55
CA VAL A 110 14.08 0.00 -0.93
C VAL A 110 15.04 0.79 -0.05
N GLU A 111 15.14 2.09 -0.33
CA GLU A 111 16.08 2.99 0.33
C GLU A 111 15.35 4.26 0.81
N VAL A 112 15.60 4.64 2.06
CA VAL A 112 15.09 5.90 2.62
C VAL A 112 16.12 6.99 2.36
N LEU A 113 15.68 8.08 1.73
CA LEU A 113 16.51 9.25 1.47
C LEU A 113 16.57 10.17 2.69
N PRO A 114 17.57 11.07 2.77
CA PRO A 114 17.60 12.12 3.78
C PRO A 114 16.31 12.94 3.74
N ALA A 115 15.73 13.22 4.90
CA ALA A 115 14.51 14.02 4.99
C ALA A 115 14.72 15.42 4.38
N ILE A 116 13.67 15.95 3.76
CA ILE A 116 13.64 17.31 3.22
C ILE A 116 12.49 18.09 3.85
N ASP A 117 12.72 19.36 4.13
CA ASP A 117 11.68 20.25 4.65
C ASP A 117 10.71 20.70 3.55
N PHE A 118 9.57 21.24 3.99
CA PHE A 118 8.66 21.91 3.06
C PHE A 118 9.31 23.18 2.49
N THR A 119 9.12 23.42 1.20
CA THR A 119 9.54 24.66 0.55
C THR A 119 8.44 25.71 0.65
N ASN A 120 8.83 26.99 0.72
CA ASN A 120 7.88 28.11 0.74
C ASN A 120 7.02 28.20 -0.54
N SER A 121 7.43 27.53 -1.63
CA SER A 121 6.71 27.48 -2.89
C SER A 121 5.56 26.47 -2.92
N MET A 122 5.48 25.57 -1.94
CA MET A 122 4.39 24.59 -1.91
C MET A 122 3.06 25.26 -1.55
N SER A 123 2.10 25.13 -2.47
CA SER A 123 0.74 25.59 -2.27
C SER A 123 0.11 24.85 -1.08
N HIS A 124 -0.49 25.61 -0.17
CA HIS A 124 -1.16 25.08 1.00
C HIS A 124 -2.43 25.87 1.30
N ARG A 125 -3.32 25.28 2.08
CA ARG A 125 -4.54 25.91 2.57
C ARG A 125 -4.76 25.57 4.04
N ASP A 126 -5.50 26.43 4.74
CA ASP A 126 -6.10 26.06 6.01
C ASP A 126 -7.45 25.38 5.75
N ASN A 127 -7.63 24.19 6.32
CA ASN A 127 -8.91 23.50 6.31
C ASN A 127 -9.30 23.19 7.75
N SER A 128 -10.11 24.08 8.34
CA SER A 128 -10.61 23.94 9.71
C SER A 128 -9.49 23.83 10.76
N GLY A 129 -8.45 24.67 10.63
CA GLY A 129 -7.30 24.74 11.54
C GLY A 129 -6.21 23.72 11.24
N VAL A 130 -6.33 22.95 10.16
CA VAL A 130 -5.30 22.03 9.67
C VAL A 130 -4.70 22.58 8.39
N VAL A 131 -3.38 22.81 8.40
CA VAL A 131 -2.64 23.15 7.17
C VAL A 131 -2.55 21.90 6.29
N GLN A 132 -3.06 22.02 5.06
CA GLN A 132 -2.99 20.97 4.03
C GLN A 132 -2.12 21.46 2.87
N TYR A 133 -1.26 20.58 2.35
CA TYR A 133 -0.39 20.87 1.20
C TYR A 133 -0.92 20.24 -0.08
N ARG A 134 -0.75 20.94 -1.20
CA ARG A 134 -1.16 20.43 -2.51
C ARG A 134 -0.14 19.40 -3.01
N THR A 135 -0.62 18.31 -3.60
CA THR A 135 0.22 17.16 -4.00
C THR A 135 1.24 17.48 -5.08
N ASP A 136 0.96 18.43 -5.98
CA ASP A 136 1.87 18.87 -7.04
C ASP A 136 3.19 19.45 -6.51
N GLY A 137 3.15 20.12 -5.35
CA GLY A 137 4.34 20.63 -4.68
C GLY A 137 5.34 19.52 -4.34
N PHE A 138 4.84 18.34 -3.96
CA PHE A 138 5.68 17.17 -3.69
C PHE A 138 6.27 16.60 -4.99
N TYR A 139 5.50 16.55 -6.09
CA TYR A 139 6.04 16.09 -7.37
C TYR A 139 7.14 17.00 -7.90
N ASN A 140 6.97 18.31 -7.79
CA ASN A 140 8.01 19.29 -8.15
C ASN A 140 9.27 19.06 -7.29
N LEU A 141 9.09 18.87 -5.98
CA LEU A 141 10.20 18.60 -5.06
C LEU A 141 10.94 17.29 -5.41
N LEU A 142 10.22 16.22 -5.75
CA LEU A 142 10.82 14.95 -6.20
C LEU A 142 11.55 15.09 -7.54
N ALA A 143 11.03 15.90 -8.46
CA ALA A 143 11.66 16.20 -9.74
C ALA A 143 12.95 17.02 -9.56
N GLU A 144 12.90 18.10 -8.78
CA GLU A 144 14.04 18.99 -8.51
C GLU A 144 15.18 18.28 -7.78
N THR A 145 14.86 17.30 -6.93
CA THR A 145 15.86 16.52 -6.20
C THR A 145 16.37 15.30 -6.96
N ARG A 146 15.85 15.03 -8.17
CA ARG A 146 16.20 13.83 -8.95
C ARG A 146 17.66 13.74 -9.35
N ASP A 147 18.31 14.89 -9.57
CA ASP A 147 19.73 14.95 -9.91
C ASP A 147 20.65 14.54 -8.74
N LYS A 148 20.12 14.53 -7.51
CA LYS A 148 20.84 14.11 -6.30
C LYS A 148 20.72 12.60 -6.03
N ARG A 149 19.95 11.86 -6.82
CA ARG A 149 19.70 10.42 -6.68
C ARG A 149 20.44 9.63 -7.76
N ASP A 150 20.64 8.34 -7.53
CA ASP A 150 21.17 7.45 -8.57
C ASP A 150 20.05 7.08 -9.57
N LYS A 151 19.91 7.92 -10.61
CA LYS A 151 18.91 7.75 -11.66
C LYS A 151 19.00 6.41 -12.40
N ARG A 152 20.17 5.75 -12.40
CA ARG A 152 20.35 4.44 -13.04
C ARG A 152 19.71 3.31 -12.24
N ARG A 153 19.41 3.56 -10.97
CA ARG A 153 18.77 2.63 -10.04
C ARG A 153 17.32 2.96 -9.75
N GLU A 154 16.94 4.23 -9.81
CA GLU A 154 15.62 4.78 -9.46
C GLU A 154 14.48 4.21 -10.29
N LEU A 155 13.82 3.15 -9.80
CA LEU A 155 12.58 2.63 -10.36
C LEU A 155 11.39 3.52 -9.99
N LEU A 156 11.29 3.92 -8.72
CA LEU A 156 10.25 4.77 -8.18
C LEU A 156 10.84 5.73 -7.13
N CYS A 157 10.21 6.89 -6.96
CA CYS A 157 10.49 7.78 -5.83
C CYS A 157 9.17 8.25 -5.21
N VAL A 158 8.92 7.90 -3.95
CA VAL A 158 7.68 8.21 -3.25
C VAL A 158 7.94 9.10 -2.05
N ALA A 159 7.28 10.25 -2.02
CA ALA A 159 7.28 11.13 -0.86
C ALA A 159 6.37 10.56 0.23
N VAL A 160 6.83 10.54 1.47
CA VAL A 160 6.01 10.26 2.65
C VAL A 160 6.02 11.46 3.57
N THR A 161 4.88 11.80 4.17
CA THR A 161 4.78 12.99 5.03
C THR A 161 3.78 12.82 6.17
N MET A 162 4.01 13.53 7.28
CA MET A 162 3.02 13.71 8.36
C MET A 162 2.14 14.96 8.17
N ALA A 163 2.30 15.70 7.07
CA ALA A 163 1.40 16.80 6.73
C ALA A 163 0.17 16.29 5.98
N ASP A 164 -0.97 16.95 6.19
CA ASP A 164 -2.20 16.63 5.48
C ASP A 164 -2.11 17.10 4.01
N ILE A 165 -2.71 16.36 3.08
CA ILE A 165 -2.55 16.64 1.63
C ILE A 165 -3.89 16.65 0.88
N TYR A 166 -3.92 17.41 -0.22
CA TYR A 166 -5.08 17.48 -1.12
C TYR A 166 -4.64 17.60 -2.59
N PRO A 167 -5.38 17.03 -3.55
CA PRO A 167 -4.99 17.04 -4.96
C PRO A 167 -5.44 18.30 -5.71
N ASP A 168 -6.60 18.86 -5.36
CA ASP A 168 -7.23 20.00 -6.02
C ASP A 168 -8.26 20.65 -5.08
N ASP A 169 -8.62 21.91 -5.33
CA ASP A 169 -9.52 22.71 -4.50
C ASP A 169 -10.90 22.07 -4.28
N LYS A 170 -11.35 21.20 -5.20
CA LYS A 170 -12.64 20.49 -5.10
C LYS A 170 -12.64 19.31 -4.13
N TRP A 171 -11.47 18.90 -3.64
CA TRP A 171 -11.32 17.73 -2.76
C TRP A 171 -11.08 18.15 -1.32
N ASN A 172 -11.58 17.38 -0.36
CA ASN A 172 -11.33 17.63 1.07
C ASN A 172 -9.90 17.23 1.48
N PHE A 173 -9.45 16.04 1.08
CA PHE A 173 -8.11 15.50 1.32
C PHE A 173 -7.92 14.22 0.50
N VAL A 174 -6.69 13.72 0.46
CA VAL A 174 -6.38 12.34 0.04
C VAL A 174 -5.34 11.73 0.97
N TYR A 175 -5.32 10.41 1.09
CA TYR A 175 -4.19 9.70 1.75
C TYR A 175 -2.96 9.64 0.84
N GLY A 176 -3.17 9.71 -0.48
CA GLY A 176 -2.11 9.54 -1.45
C GLY A 176 -2.49 10.01 -2.84
N GLN A 177 -1.48 10.27 -3.65
CA GLN A 177 -1.64 10.41 -5.09
C GLN A 177 -0.37 9.92 -5.78
N ALA A 178 -0.53 9.21 -6.90
CA ALA A 178 0.55 8.71 -7.73
C ALA A 178 0.56 9.38 -9.11
N SER A 179 1.76 9.59 -9.66
CA SER A 179 2.02 9.79 -11.09
C SER A 179 2.80 8.58 -11.63
N PRO A 180 2.11 7.53 -12.12
CA PRO A 180 2.77 6.32 -12.60
C PRO A 180 3.70 6.55 -13.79
N LEU A 181 3.45 7.56 -14.62
CA LEU A 181 4.29 7.86 -15.78
C LEU A 181 5.64 8.47 -15.37
N ASP A 182 5.65 9.28 -14.31
CA ASP A 182 6.88 9.89 -13.79
C ASP A 182 7.61 8.99 -12.79
N GLY A 183 6.95 7.91 -12.32
CA GLY A 183 7.47 7.04 -11.27
C GLY A 183 7.41 7.69 -9.88
N PHE A 184 6.54 8.68 -9.70
CA PHE A 184 6.41 9.44 -8.46
C PHE A 184 5.11 9.13 -7.71
N GLY A 185 5.16 9.27 -6.38
CA GLY A 185 3.99 9.21 -5.51
C GLY A 185 4.18 10.12 -4.30
N VAL A 186 3.08 10.52 -3.68
CA VAL A 186 3.08 11.23 -2.39
C VAL A 186 2.01 10.63 -1.49
N TYR A 187 2.39 10.29 -0.26
CA TYR A 187 1.52 9.63 0.72
C TYR A 187 1.58 10.34 2.08
N SER A 188 0.41 10.68 2.61
CA SER A 188 0.27 11.33 3.90
C SER A 188 -0.13 10.32 4.97
N PHE A 189 0.62 10.31 6.06
CA PHE A 189 0.32 9.56 7.28
C PHE A 189 -0.39 10.43 8.33
N ALA A 190 -0.64 11.71 8.03
CA ALA A 190 -1.21 12.67 8.97
C ALA A 190 -2.53 12.16 9.57
N ARG A 191 -3.47 11.78 8.70
CA ARG A 191 -4.81 11.30 9.08
C ARG A 191 -4.83 9.85 9.56
N LEU A 192 -3.70 9.14 9.53
CA LEU A 192 -3.58 7.78 10.08
C LEU A 192 -3.34 7.81 11.58
N ASP A 193 -2.84 8.93 12.11
CA ASP A 193 -2.68 9.21 13.53
C ASP A 193 -4.06 9.17 14.25
N PRO A 194 -4.26 8.25 15.21
CA PRO A 194 -5.51 8.14 15.97
C PRO A 194 -5.92 9.41 16.73
N LEU A 195 -4.97 10.32 16.97
CA LEU A 195 -5.18 11.59 17.67
C LEU A 195 -5.25 12.79 16.71
N PHE A 196 -5.31 12.58 15.39
CA PHE A 196 -5.31 13.66 14.38
C PHE A 196 -6.45 14.67 14.62
N PHE A 197 -7.71 14.21 14.65
CA PHE A 197 -8.88 15.09 14.82
C PHE A 197 -9.17 15.47 16.28
N LYS A 198 -8.52 14.80 17.25
CA LYS A 198 -8.73 15.05 18.68
C LYS A 198 -7.87 16.19 19.22
N SER A 199 -6.87 16.62 18.46
CA SER A 199 -6.00 17.72 18.85
C SER A 199 -6.47 19.00 18.18
N SER A 200 -7.29 19.76 18.88
CA SER A 200 -7.99 20.91 18.34
C SER A 200 -7.14 22.17 18.18
N ASN A 201 -5.86 22.19 18.56
CA ASN A 201 -4.87 23.24 18.22
C ASN A 201 -3.56 23.05 19.01
N LYS A 202 -2.42 23.36 18.36
CA LYS A 202 -1.05 23.54 18.91
C LYS A 202 -0.22 22.26 19.13
N LEU A 203 0.90 22.18 18.40
CA LEU A 203 2.08 21.30 18.61
C LEU A 203 1.77 19.99 19.36
N ASN A 204 1.38 18.98 18.59
CA ASN A 204 1.04 17.63 19.02
C ASN A 204 2.19 16.90 19.73
N ASN A 205 2.42 17.23 21.00
CA ASN A 205 3.37 16.54 21.88
C ASN A 205 2.70 15.47 22.75
N THR A 206 1.38 15.28 22.67
CA THR A 206 0.71 14.16 23.35
C THR A 206 1.20 12.85 22.74
N PRO A 207 1.94 12.01 23.49
CA PRO A 207 2.46 10.75 22.95
C PRO A 207 1.32 9.78 22.66
N LEU A 208 1.48 8.99 21.61
CA LEU A 208 0.61 7.83 21.37
C LEU A 208 0.76 6.80 22.50
N THR A 209 -0.35 6.16 22.86
CA THR A 209 -0.34 4.93 23.67
C THR A 209 0.22 3.78 22.84
N ASP A 210 0.59 2.67 23.46
CA ASP A 210 1.12 1.52 22.73
C ASP A 210 0.10 0.95 21.73
N GLU A 211 -1.18 0.91 22.10
CA GLU A 211 -2.28 0.56 21.20
C GLU A 211 -2.34 1.51 19.98
N HIS A 212 -2.26 2.82 20.21
CA HIS A 212 -2.23 3.80 19.12
C HIS A 212 -0.99 3.62 18.21
N ARG A 213 0.16 3.23 18.77
CA ARG A 213 1.39 2.96 17.99
C ARG A 213 1.20 1.75 17.08
N ILE A 214 0.56 0.68 17.56
CA ILE A 214 0.24 -0.49 16.73
C ILE A 214 -0.72 -0.10 15.61
N ILE A 215 -1.77 0.68 15.92
CA ILE A 215 -2.76 1.15 14.92
C ILE A 215 -2.08 1.98 13.83
N ILE A 216 -1.34 3.04 14.19
CA ILE A 216 -0.72 3.91 13.18
C ILE A 216 0.32 3.16 12.36
N ARG A 217 1.10 2.26 12.99
CA ARG A 217 2.06 1.41 12.30
C ARG A 217 1.38 0.56 11.24
N ARG A 218 0.32 -0.17 11.63
CA ARG A 218 -0.46 -1.02 10.72
C ARG A 218 -1.03 -0.20 9.56
N ARG A 219 -1.60 0.98 9.84
CA ARG A 219 -2.17 1.86 8.83
C ARG A 219 -1.12 2.42 7.86
N CYS A 220 0.02 2.90 8.35
CA CYS A 220 1.09 3.45 7.50
C CYS A 220 1.67 2.38 6.57
N VAL A 221 1.87 1.16 7.07
CA VAL A 221 2.31 0.04 6.23
C VAL A 221 1.24 -0.29 5.17
N LYS A 222 -0.03 -0.45 5.57
CA LYS A 222 -1.13 -0.71 4.62
C LYS A 222 -1.17 0.33 3.50
N ILE A 223 -1.21 1.62 3.86
CA ILE A 223 -1.28 2.71 2.88
C ILE A 223 -0.06 2.71 1.98
N LEU A 224 1.17 2.62 2.50
CA LEU A 224 2.33 2.66 1.63
C LEU A 224 2.33 1.47 0.65
N LEU A 225 2.06 0.26 1.12
CA LEU A 225 2.03 -0.93 0.27
C LEU A 225 0.90 -0.87 -0.76
N HIS A 226 -0.27 -0.38 -0.38
CA HIS A 226 -1.40 -0.17 -1.28
C HIS A 226 -1.04 0.79 -2.42
N GLU A 227 -0.54 1.97 -2.06
CA GLU A 227 -0.31 3.03 -3.01
C GLU A 227 0.91 2.77 -3.91
N VAL A 228 2.00 2.22 -3.36
CA VAL A 228 3.12 1.74 -4.19
C VAL A 228 2.65 0.57 -5.06
N GLY A 229 1.71 -0.25 -4.59
CA GLY A 229 1.03 -1.27 -5.41
C GLY A 229 0.37 -0.69 -6.67
N HIS A 230 -0.22 0.51 -6.58
CA HIS A 230 -0.73 1.23 -7.76
C HIS A 230 0.37 1.60 -8.76
N LEU A 231 1.57 1.97 -8.30
CA LEU A 231 2.72 2.23 -9.17
C LEU A 231 3.21 0.96 -9.89
N PHE A 232 3.02 -0.22 -9.30
CA PHE A 232 3.19 -1.52 -9.97
C PHE A 232 2.00 -1.93 -10.85
N GLY A 233 1.01 -1.06 -11.02
CA GLY A 233 -0.14 -1.24 -11.91
C GLY A 233 -1.31 -2.00 -11.29
N LEU A 234 -1.29 -2.33 -9.99
CA LEU A 234 -2.45 -2.91 -9.31
C LEU A 234 -3.56 -1.87 -9.27
N LYS A 235 -4.79 -2.27 -9.62
CA LYS A 235 -5.99 -1.46 -9.38
C LYS A 235 -6.71 -1.91 -8.12
N HIS A 236 -7.69 -1.12 -7.68
CA HIS A 236 -8.59 -1.53 -6.61
C HIS A 236 -9.17 -2.92 -6.87
N CYS A 237 -9.11 -3.77 -5.84
CA CYS A 237 -9.58 -5.13 -5.87
C CYS A 237 -11.07 -5.18 -5.51
N ILE A 238 -11.84 -5.93 -6.28
CA ILE A 238 -13.27 -6.16 -6.05
C ILE A 238 -13.63 -7.65 -5.85
N TYR A 239 -12.62 -8.52 -5.80
CA TYR A 239 -12.82 -9.96 -5.78
C TYR A 239 -12.90 -10.51 -4.35
N TYR A 240 -12.02 -10.02 -3.49
CA TYR A 240 -11.83 -10.49 -2.12
C TYR A 240 -11.60 -9.30 -1.18
N VAL A 241 -11.72 -9.58 0.11
CA VAL A 241 -11.07 -8.79 1.17
C VAL A 241 -9.56 -8.83 0.92
N CYS A 242 -8.95 -7.67 0.66
CA CYS A 242 -7.62 -7.53 0.09
C CYS A 242 -7.02 -6.18 0.49
N LEU A 243 -5.70 -6.13 0.68
CA LEU A 243 -4.97 -4.87 0.86
C LEU A 243 -5.28 -3.85 -0.24
N MET A 244 -5.52 -4.30 -1.48
CA MET A 244 -5.84 -3.43 -2.60
C MET A 244 -7.32 -3.02 -2.68
N ASN A 245 -8.17 -3.23 -1.66
CA ASN A 245 -9.53 -2.69 -1.72
C ASN A 245 -9.51 -1.16 -1.59
N GLY A 246 -10.34 -0.44 -2.36
CA GLY A 246 -10.50 1.01 -2.17
C GLY A 246 -11.15 1.33 -0.82
N ALA A 247 -10.84 2.49 -0.26
CA ALA A 247 -11.42 2.98 1.00
C ALA A 247 -11.80 4.46 0.91
N ASN A 248 -12.99 4.82 1.41
CA ASN A 248 -13.40 6.22 1.54
C ASN A 248 -13.06 6.82 2.92
N HIS A 249 -12.86 5.98 3.94
CA HIS A 249 -12.62 6.41 5.31
C HIS A 249 -11.82 5.37 6.11
N GLU A 250 -11.30 5.79 7.26
CA GLU A 250 -10.40 5.01 8.11
C GLU A 250 -11.01 3.70 8.61
N ILE A 251 -12.30 3.68 8.96
CA ILE A 251 -13.00 2.46 9.40
C ILE A 251 -13.10 1.43 8.26
N GLU A 252 -13.17 1.87 7.00
CA GLU A 252 -13.13 0.96 5.85
C GLU A 252 -11.73 0.41 5.63
N MET A 253 -10.72 1.27 5.65
CA MET A 253 -9.32 0.88 5.57
C MET A 253 -8.88 -0.08 6.69
N ASP A 254 -9.33 0.13 7.93
CA ASP A 254 -8.97 -0.73 9.07
C ASP A 254 -9.51 -2.16 8.92
N ARG A 255 -10.68 -2.33 8.27
CA ARG A 255 -11.26 -3.64 7.95
C ARG A 255 -10.46 -4.40 6.88
N GLN A 256 -9.64 -3.71 6.09
CA GLN A 256 -8.84 -4.34 5.04
C GLN A 256 -7.62 -5.04 5.64
N PRO A 257 -7.13 -6.14 5.06
CA PRO A 257 -5.98 -6.86 5.56
C PRO A 257 -4.65 -6.26 5.09
N LEU A 258 -3.53 -6.71 5.67
CA LEU A 258 -2.17 -6.40 5.17
C LEU A 258 -1.72 -7.33 4.02
N TYR A 259 -2.52 -8.33 3.64
CA TYR A 259 -2.16 -9.31 2.63
C TYR A 259 -2.89 -9.08 1.29
N LEU A 260 -2.27 -9.57 0.22
CA LEU A 260 -2.90 -9.62 -1.09
C LEU A 260 -3.80 -10.86 -1.22
N CYS A 261 -4.96 -10.68 -1.82
CA CYS A 261 -5.78 -11.81 -2.26
C CYS A 261 -5.11 -12.55 -3.44
N PRO A 262 -5.59 -13.76 -3.81
CA PRO A 262 -4.97 -14.56 -4.86
C PRO A 262 -4.81 -13.85 -6.20
N VAL A 263 -5.82 -13.08 -6.60
CA VAL A 263 -5.79 -12.33 -7.86
C VAL A 263 -4.72 -11.24 -7.82
N CYS A 264 -4.61 -10.49 -6.72
CA CYS A 264 -3.62 -9.42 -6.61
C CYS A 264 -2.20 -9.95 -6.40
N LEU A 265 -2.04 -11.04 -5.64
CA LEU A 265 -0.78 -11.73 -5.47
C LEU A 265 -0.26 -12.28 -6.80
N ARG A 266 -1.14 -12.91 -7.60
CA ARG A 266 -0.81 -13.40 -8.95
C ARG A 266 -0.38 -12.27 -9.88
N LYS A 267 -1.07 -11.14 -9.86
CA LYS A 267 -0.69 -9.95 -10.62
C LYS A 267 0.71 -9.46 -10.22
N LEU A 268 0.96 -9.25 -8.93
CA LEU A 268 2.25 -8.75 -8.47
C LEU A 268 3.40 -9.75 -8.80
N HIS A 269 3.17 -11.04 -8.59
CA HIS A 269 4.13 -12.08 -8.95
C HIS A 269 4.42 -12.13 -10.45
N SER A 270 3.45 -11.83 -11.33
CA SER A 270 3.70 -11.78 -12.78
C SER A 270 4.70 -10.69 -13.19
N THR A 271 4.90 -9.67 -12.35
CA THR A 271 5.90 -8.61 -12.56
C THR A 271 7.20 -8.88 -11.80
N LEU A 272 7.12 -9.31 -10.54
CA LEU A 272 8.27 -9.38 -9.63
C LEU A 272 8.89 -10.78 -9.48
N GLN A 273 8.16 -11.84 -9.83
CA GLN A 273 8.63 -13.23 -9.79
C GLN A 273 9.29 -13.66 -8.46
N PHE A 274 8.82 -13.11 -7.34
CA PHE A 274 9.32 -13.44 -6.00
C PHE A 274 8.95 -14.86 -5.56
N ASP A 275 9.74 -15.41 -4.64
CA ASP A 275 9.36 -16.62 -3.92
C ASP A 275 8.31 -16.29 -2.84
N VAL A 276 7.08 -16.79 -3.03
CA VAL A 276 5.96 -16.51 -2.12
C VAL A 276 6.15 -17.12 -0.73
N LYS A 277 6.85 -18.25 -0.62
CA LYS A 277 7.13 -18.90 0.66
C LYS A 277 8.09 -18.04 1.46
N GLN A 278 9.21 -17.64 0.84
CA GLN A 278 10.17 -16.75 1.48
C GLN A 278 9.55 -15.39 1.84
N MET A 279 8.69 -14.85 0.96
CA MET A 279 7.95 -13.63 1.24
C MET A 279 7.07 -13.79 2.49
N TYR A 280 6.29 -14.87 2.59
CA TYR A 280 5.41 -15.10 3.73
C TYR A 280 6.18 -15.36 5.04
N GLU A 281 7.31 -16.10 4.99
CA GLU A 281 8.20 -16.29 6.15
C GLU A 281 8.73 -14.94 6.67
N ASN A 282 9.16 -14.08 5.74
CA ASN A 282 9.61 -12.73 6.09
C ASN A 282 8.48 -11.87 6.66
N PHE A 283 7.25 -12.00 6.14
CA PHE A 283 6.09 -11.32 6.72
C PHE A 283 5.77 -11.80 8.13
N VAL A 284 5.85 -13.10 8.41
CA VAL A 284 5.68 -13.63 9.77
C VAL A 284 6.67 -12.98 10.73
N ASN A 285 7.96 -13.00 10.38
CA ASN A 285 9.01 -12.40 11.21
C ASN A 285 8.77 -10.90 11.47
N LEU A 286 8.38 -10.13 10.44
CA LEU A 286 8.09 -8.71 10.60
C LEU A 286 6.82 -8.46 11.41
N CYS A 287 5.76 -9.23 11.17
CA CYS A 287 4.51 -9.07 11.91
C CYS A 287 4.70 -9.39 13.40
N GLU A 288 5.50 -10.41 13.75
CA GLU A 288 5.88 -10.71 15.13
C GLU A 288 6.72 -9.58 15.75
N LYS A 289 7.78 -9.14 15.06
CA LYS A 289 8.65 -8.04 15.50
C LYS A 289 7.85 -6.77 15.82
N TYR A 290 6.78 -6.53 15.08
CA TYR A 290 5.97 -5.32 15.16
C TYR A 290 4.58 -5.54 15.77
N GLU A 291 4.36 -6.65 16.46
CA GLU A 291 3.14 -6.96 17.23
C GLU A 291 1.84 -6.89 16.40
N LEU A 292 1.91 -7.29 15.13
CA LEU A 292 0.77 -7.41 14.23
C LEU A 292 0.20 -8.83 14.30
N GLU A 293 -0.51 -9.13 15.39
CA GLU A 293 -0.96 -10.49 15.73
C GLU A 293 -1.90 -11.10 14.68
N GLU A 294 -2.90 -10.35 14.20
CA GLU A 294 -3.85 -10.82 13.19
C GLU A 294 -3.14 -11.25 11.91
N GLU A 295 -2.20 -10.43 11.42
CA GLU A 295 -1.38 -10.73 10.26
C GLU A 295 -0.44 -11.92 10.50
N THR A 296 0.16 -12.01 11.69
CA THR A 296 1.05 -13.12 12.07
C THR A 296 0.31 -14.46 11.98
N ILE A 297 -0.88 -14.55 12.58
CA ILE A 297 -1.71 -15.75 12.56
C ILE A 297 -2.06 -16.12 11.12
N TRP A 298 -2.46 -15.13 10.31
CA TRP A 298 -2.83 -15.36 8.92
C TRP A 298 -1.65 -15.88 8.09
N TYR A 299 -0.48 -15.23 8.14
CA TYR A 299 0.68 -15.65 7.35
C TYR A 299 1.23 -17.02 7.78
N ARG A 300 1.26 -17.33 9.09
CA ARG A 300 1.68 -18.66 9.59
C ARG A 300 0.79 -19.77 9.05
N ARG A 301 -0.53 -19.61 9.16
CA ARG A 301 -1.50 -20.58 8.61
C ARG A 301 -1.32 -20.78 7.11
N ARG A 302 -1.04 -19.70 6.36
CA ARG A 302 -0.79 -19.80 4.92
C ARG A 302 0.53 -20.49 4.59
N LEU A 303 1.57 -20.32 5.41
CA LEU A 303 2.86 -21.00 5.23
C LEU A 303 2.74 -22.51 5.38
N GLU A 304 2.04 -22.98 6.40
CA GLU A 304 1.81 -24.42 6.64
C GLU A 304 1.26 -25.11 5.38
N LEU A 305 0.26 -24.49 4.75
CA LEU A 305 -0.38 -25.02 3.54
C LEU A 305 0.50 -24.98 2.29
N ILE A 306 1.44 -24.04 2.22
CA ILE A 306 2.39 -23.93 1.12
C ILE A 306 3.54 -24.93 1.32
N GLN A 307 3.89 -25.27 2.56
CA GLN A 307 4.97 -26.19 2.92
C GLN A 307 4.62 -27.68 2.73
N GLU A 308 3.37 -28.09 2.97
CA GLU A 308 2.93 -29.51 2.96
C GLU A 308 3.09 -30.27 1.61
N LYS A 309 3.56 -29.62 0.54
CA LYS A 309 3.72 -30.24 -0.80
C LYS A 309 5.11 -30.11 -1.43
N ASP A 310 6.07 -29.51 -0.73
CA ASP A 310 7.48 -29.50 -1.17
C ASP A 310 8.22 -30.82 -0.80
N THR A 311 7.53 -31.74 -0.11
CA THR A 311 7.94 -33.13 0.18
C THR A 311 7.16 -34.13 -0.65
#